data_AF-X1KGM3-F1
#
_entry.id   AF-X1KGM3-F1
#
_cell.length_a   1.000
_cell.length_b   1.000
_cell.length_c   1.000
_cell.angle_alpha   90.00
_cell.angle_beta   90.00
_cell.angle_gamma   90.00
#
_symmetry.space_group_name_H-M   'P 1'
#
loop_
_entity.id
_entity.type
_entity.pdbx_description
1 polymer ?
#
loop_
_entity_poly.entity_id
_entity_poly.type
_entity_poly.pdbx_seq_one_letter_code
_entity_poly.pdbx_strand_id
1 'polypeptide(L)'
;MIFPEGTRSRKGYVLPFNPRVSYLAINLGVPVIPAYISNSNKKFISLILRINQLKINFGKPIYPVGYKKDREDFDRFGAKLKEEIIKLR
;
A
#
# COMPACT_ATOMS: atom_id res chain seq x y z
N MET A 1 9.55 -3.46 4.56
CA MET A 1 8.55 -3.00 3.57
C MET A 1 7.62 -4.16 3.23
N ILE A 2 6.31 -3.96 3.20
CA ILE A 2 5.33 -5.03 2.96
C ILE A 2 4.45 -4.65 1.76
N PHE A 3 4.23 -5.57 0.83
CA PHE A 3 3.32 -5.40 -0.30
C PHE A 3 2.00 -6.12 0.00
N PRO A 4 0.93 -5.41 0.37
CA PRO A 4 -0.33 -6.03 0.79
C PRO A 4 -1.00 -6.83 -0.35
N GLU A 5 -0.72 -6.50 -1.61
CA GLU A 5 -1.23 -7.22 -2.78
C GLU A 5 -0.58 -8.61 -2.98
N GLY A 6 0.61 -8.84 -2.40
CA GLY A 6 1.40 -10.06 -2.56
C GLY A 6 1.96 -10.32 -3.97
N THR A 7 1.49 -9.61 -5.00
CA THR A 7 1.93 -9.72 -6.39
C THR A 7 1.95 -8.37 -7.08
N ARG A 8 2.59 -8.27 -8.25
CA ARG A 8 2.64 -7.03 -9.04
C ARG A 8 1.38 -6.88 -9.88
N SER A 9 0.73 -5.72 -9.78
CA SER A 9 -0.32 -5.33 -10.74
C SER A 9 0.24 -5.16 -12.15
N ARG A 10 -0.28 -5.92 -13.11
CA ARG A 10 0.10 -5.80 -14.54
C ARG A 10 -0.63 -4.66 -15.24
N LYS A 11 -1.83 -4.32 -14.79
CA LYS A 11 -2.71 -3.32 -15.43
C LYS A 11 -2.69 -1.95 -14.74
N GLY A 12 -1.95 -1.79 -13.63
CA GLY A 12 -1.78 -0.51 -12.94
C GLY A 12 -2.89 -0.17 -11.93
N TYR A 13 -3.80 -1.10 -11.65
CA TYR A 13 -4.80 -0.98 -10.58
C TYR A 13 -4.28 -1.61 -9.29
N VAL A 14 -4.67 -1.05 -8.15
CA VAL A 14 -4.36 -1.61 -6.83
C VAL A 14 -5.18 -2.89 -6.62
N LEU A 15 -4.51 -4.02 -6.40
CA LEU A 15 -5.15 -5.32 -6.16
C LEU A 15 -5.78 -5.39 -4.76
N PRO A 16 -6.61 -6.41 -4.46
CA PRO A 16 -7.13 -6.63 -3.11
C PRO A 16 -5.99 -6.74 -2.08
N PHE A 17 -6.17 -6.09 -0.93
CA PHE A 17 -5.18 -6.10 0.14
C PHE A 17 -5.33 -7.35 1.00
N ASN A 18 -4.21 -7.98 1.31
CA ASN A 18 -4.15 -9.03 2.30
C ASN A 18 -4.28 -8.42 3.71
N PRO A 19 -5.26 -8.85 4.52
CA PRO A 19 -5.50 -8.33 5.87
C PRO A 19 -4.35 -8.59 6.85
N ARG A 20 -3.36 -9.41 6.48
CA ARG A 20 -2.15 -9.66 7.29
C ARG A 20 -1.34 -8.40 7.59
N VAL A 21 -1.37 -7.39 6.72
CA VAL A 21 -0.69 -6.11 7.00
C VAL A 21 -1.39 -5.38 8.15
N SER A 22 -2.73 -5.34 8.12
CA SER A 22 -3.54 -4.78 9.20
C SER A 22 -3.37 -5.54 10.50
N TYR A 23 -3.34 -6.87 10.42
CA TYR A 23 -3.08 -7.75 11.56
C TYR A 23 -1.76 -7.39 12.24
N LEU A 24 -0.66 -7.24 11.48
CA LEU A 24 0.64 -6.90 12.05
C LEU A 24 0.63 -5.51 12.69
N ALA A 25 0.08 -4.51 12.00
CA ALA A 25 0.03 -3.14 12.50
C ALA A 25 -0.75 -3.04 13.81
N ILE A 26 -1.97 -3.59 13.85
CA ILE A 26 -2.85 -3.55 15.02
C ILE A 26 -2.26 -4.36 16.19
N ASN A 27 -1.69 -5.53 15.93
CA ASN A 27 -1.12 -6.35 17.01
C ASN A 27 0.11 -5.75 17.66
N LEU A 28 0.97 -5.12 16.86
CA LEU A 28 2.21 -4.50 17.31
C LEU A 28 2.03 -3.04 17.75
N GLY A 29 0.87 -2.44 17.47
CA GLY A 29 0.58 -1.04 17.80
C GLY A 29 1.46 -0.03 17.04
N VAL A 30 2.00 -0.42 15.88
CA VAL A 30 2.96 0.39 15.11
C VAL A 30 2.27 1.14 13.97
N PRO A 31 2.71 2.37 13.64
CA PRO A 31 2.18 3.09 12.50
C PRO A 31 2.58 2.44 11.18
N VAL A 32 1.71 2.56 10.17
CA VAL A 32 1.97 2.15 8.79
C VAL A 32 2.06 3.39 7.92
N ILE A 33 3.12 3.49 7.10
CA ILE A 33 3.28 4.56 6.12
C ILE A 33 2.82 4.02 4.76
N PRO A 34 1.72 4.53 4.19
CA PRO A 34 1.28 4.14 2.85
C PRO A 34 2.25 4.68 1.80
N ALA A 35 2.54 3.85 0.79
CA ALA A 35 3.40 4.22 -0.33
C ALA A 35 2.76 3.79 -1.65
N TYR A 36 2.67 4.70 -2.61
CA TYR A 36 2.21 4.44 -3.97
C TYR A 36 3.37 4.52 -4.95
N ILE A 37 3.55 3.46 -5.74
CA ILE A 37 4.61 3.36 -6.74
C ILE A 37 3.95 3.34 -8.12
N SER A 38 4.34 4.28 -8.99
CA SER A 38 3.87 4.35 -10.37
C SER A 38 4.99 4.18 -11.38
N ASN A 39 4.62 3.77 -12.60
CA ASN A 39 5.50 3.52 -13.74
C ASN A 39 6.58 2.43 -13.56
N SER A 40 6.62 1.73 -12.42
CA SER A 40 7.51 0.59 -12.19
C SER A 40 7.21 -0.62 -13.10
N ASN A 41 6.02 -0.68 -13.69
CA ASN A 41 5.58 -1.72 -14.62
C ASN A 41 5.88 -1.40 -16.09
N LYS A 42 6.54 -0.27 -16.39
CA LYS A 42 6.88 0.13 -17.77
C LYS A 42 8.08 -0.66 -18.29
N LYS A 43 8.26 -0.65 -19.62
CA LYS A 43 9.41 -1.29 -20.27
C LYS A 43 10.71 -0.70 -19.72
N PHE A 44 11.68 -1.55 -19.44
CA PHE A 44 12.98 -1.16 -18.89
C PHE A 44 13.68 -0.07 -19.75
N ILE A 45 13.65 -0.20 -21.08
CA ILE A 45 14.16 0.82 -22.02
C ILE A 45 13.54 2.20 -21.76
N SER A 46 12.23 2.26 -21.46
CA SER A 46 11.54 3.54 -21.25
C SER A 46 11.90 4.20 -19.93
N LEU A 47 12.36 3.42 -18.94
CA LEU A 47 12.88 3.93 -17.67
C LEU A 47 14.31 4.46 -17.86
N ILE A 48 15.17 3.73 -18.58
CA ILE A 48 16.55 4.15 -18.89
C ILE A 48 16.56 5.46 -19.69
N LEU A 49 15.72 5.54 -20.73
CA LEU A 49 15.60 6.72 -21.58
C LEU A 49 14.80 7.85 -20.91
N ARG A 50 14.41 7.69 -19.64
CA ARG A 50 13.62 8.66 -18.85
C ARG A 50 12.30 9.10 -19.49
N ILE A 51 11.79 8.33 -20.46
CA ILE A 51 10.48 8.52 -21.10
C ILE A 51 9.38 8.31 -20.05
N ASN A 52 9.55 7.30 -19.19
CA ASN A 52 8.73 7.11 -18.00
C ASN A 52 9.59 7.31 -16.76
N GLN A 53 9.17 8.19 -15.86
CA GLN A 53 9.84 8.37 -14.58
C GLN A 53 9.17 7.48 -13.53
N LEU A 54 9.98 6.71 -12.80
CA LEU A 54 9.54 6.02 -11.59
C LEU A 54 9.15 7.09 -10.56
N LYS A 55 7.89 7.07 -10.09
CA LYS A 55 7.44 7.97 -9.02
C LYS A 55 7.02 7.17 -7.81
N ILE A 56 7.40 7.65 -6.64
CA ILE A 56 7.06 7.06 -5.35
C ILE A 56 6.50 8.17 -4.48
N ASN A 57 5.24 8.03 -4.08
CA ASN A 57 4.55 8.98 -3.22
C ASN A 57 4.33 8.31 -1.86
N PHE A 58 4.79 8.95 -0.79
CA PHE A 58 4.57 8.50 0.59
C PHE A 58 3.49 9.34 1.24
N GLY A 59 2.56 8.69 1.92
CA GLY A 59 1.54 9.38 2.71
C GLY A 59 1.97 9.60 4.16
N LYS A 60 1.03 10.11 4.95
CA LYS A 60 1.25 10.32 6.38
C LYS A 60 1.21 8.98 7.14
N PRO A 61 1.94 8.85 8.27
CA PRO A 61 1.83 7.67 9.13
C PRO A 61 0.38 7.46 9.61
N ILE A 62 -0.12 6.23 9.49
CA ILE A 62 -1.46 5.83 9.94
C ILE A 62 -1.28 4.94 11.16
N TYR A 63 -1.75 5.43 12.30
CA TYR A 63 -1.69 4.69 13.56
C TYR A 63 -2.91 3.78 13.73
N PRO A 64 -2.74 2.54 14.23
CA PRO A 64 -3.85 1.63 14.51
C PRO A 64 -4.57 1.94 15.84
N VAL A 65 -4.52 3.19 16.32
CA VAL A 65 -5.16 3.60 17.57
C VAL A 65 -6.68 3.48 17.42
N GLY A 66 -7.32 2.84 18.39
CA GLY A 66 -8.78 2.63 18.42
C GLY A 66 -9.26 1.38 17.68
N TYR A 67 -8.38 0.63 17.01
CA TYR A 67 -8.71 -0.65 16.41
C TYR A 67 -8.48 -1.80 17.40
N LYS A 68 -9.42 -2.74 17.46
CA LYS A 68 -9.37 -3.97 18.25
C LYS A 68 -8.66 -5.08 17.49
N LYS A 69 -8.17 -6.08 18.24
CA LYS A 69 -7.49 -7.26 17.70
C LYS A 69 -8.49 -8.31 17.21
N ASP A 70 -9.42 -7.91 16.35
CA ASP A 70 -10.43 -8.78 15.76
C ASP A 70 -10.47 -8.64 14.22
N ARG A 71 -11.17 -9.59 13.59
CA ARG A 71 -11.21 -9.69 12.12
C ARG A 71 -11.84 -8.47 11.47
N GLU A 72 -12.88 -7.90 12.08
CA GLU A 72 -13.61 -6.76 11.52
C GLU A 72 -12.70 -5.53 11.49
N ASP A 73 -11.94 -5.29 12.55
CA ASP A 73 -11.00 -4.17 12.61
C ASP A 73 -9.75 -4.36 11.73
N PHE A 74 -9.32 -5.60 11.50
CA PHE A 74 -8.28 -5.87 10.49
C PHE A 74 -8.76 -5.50 9.08
N ASP A 75 -10.01 -5.84 8.75
CA ASP A 75 -10.61 -5.52 7.45
C ASP A 75 -10.83 -4.00 7.31
N ARG A 76 -11.36 -3.33 8.36
CA ARG A 76 -11.56 -1.88 8.39
C ARG A 76 -10.25 -1.11 8.24
N PHE A 77 -9.20 -1.50 8.97
CA PHE A 77 -7.89 -0.85 8.85
C PHE A 77 -7.27 -1.11 7.47
N GLY A 78 -7.44 -2.32 6.92
CA GLY A 78 -6.95 -2.67 5.58
C GLY A 78 -7.60 -1.84 4.48
N ALA A 79 -8.92 -1.63 4.57
CA ALA A 79 -9.66 -0.76 3.66
C ALA A 79 -9.16 0.69 3.75
N LYS A 80 -8.97 1.22 4.96
CA LYS A 80 -8.41 2.57 5.17
C LYS A 80 -7.01 2.72 4.58
N LEU A 81 -6.12 1.75 4.77
CA LEU A 81 -4.77 1.76 4.17
C LEU A 81 -4.85 1.81 2.64
N LYS A 82 -5.78 1.03 2.05
CA LYS A 82 -5.98 1.01 0.60
C LYS A 82 -6.46 2.37 0.08
N GLU A 83 -7.43 2.99 0.75
CA GLU A 83 -7.91 4.32 0.39
C GLU A 83 -6.79 5.36 0.43
N GLU A 84 -5.98 5.36 1.49
CA GLU A 84 -4.85 6.29 1.64
C GLU A 84 -3.78 6.06 0.57
N ILE A 85 -3.52 4.80 0.16
CA ILE A 85 -2.61 4.51 -0.95
C ILE A 85 -3.17 5.01 -2.29
N ILE A 86 -4.49 4.90 -2.52
CA ILE A 86 -5.12 5.38 -3.76
C ILE A 86 -5.07 6.91 -3.86
N LYS A 87 -5.19 7.63 -2.74
CA LYS A 87 -5.05 9.10 -2.70
C LYS A 87 -3.65 9.59 -3.08
N LEU A 88 -2.64 8.73 -2.99
CA LEU A 88 -1.25 9.04 -3.36
C LEU A 88 -0.94 8.81 -4.84
N ARG A 89 -1.93 8.40 -5.64
CA ARG A 89 -1.77 8.23 -7.10
C ARG A 89 -1.56 9.57 -7.79
#